data_AF-D8TGN9-F1
#
_entry.id   AF-D8TGN9-F1
#
_cell.length_a   1.000
_cell.length_b   1.000
_cell.length_c   1.000
_cell.angle_alpha   90.00
_cell.angle_beta   90.00
_cell.angle_gamma   90.00
#
_symmetry.space_group_name_H-M   'P 1'
#
loop_
_entity.id
_entity.type
_entity.pdbx_description
1 polymer ?
#
loop_
_entity_poly.entity_id
_entity_poly.type
_entity_poly.pdbx_seq_one_letter_code
_entity_poly.pdbx_strand_id
1 'polypeptide(L)'
;MQRLPQRWRALRSRGFCSNAHAPAAAPADEKPGAWKWGIRKRMWDLIEKKGIALMPRPVHNTIPNFRGAGKAADKVLLLPEYREAQFVSVCPDAPQRQVRFITLRHMKVLLVPPPGLKKGFYAVVSPTYLSFYKMRKTSARI
;
A
#
# COMPACT_ATOMS: atom_id res chain seq x y z
N MET A 1 -0.60 -30.69 -2.40
CA MET A 1 -1.18 -30.02 -1.20
C MET A 1 -0.11 -29.95 -0.12
N GLN A 2 0.67 -28.87 -0.07
CA GLN A 2 1.73 -28.71 0.95
C GLN A 2 1.21 -27.86 2.11
N ARG A 3 1.35 -28.39 3.34
CA ARG A 3 0.82 -27.82 4.59
C ARG A 3 1.61 -26.57 4.98
N LEU A 4 0.91 -25.52 5.39
CA LEU A 4 1.49 -24.27 5.90
C LEU A 4 2.31 -24.51 7.20
N PRO A 5 3.47 -23.84 7.38
CA PRO A 5 4.29 -23.97 8.58
C PRO A 5 3.60 -23.46 9.86
N GLN A 6 3.84 -24.16 10.98
CA GLN A 6 3.22 -23.94 12.31
C GLN A 6 3.40 -22.53 12.92
N ARG A 7 4.29 -21.70 12.36
CA ARG A 7 4.58 -20.35 12.86
C ARG A 7 3.48 -19.32 12.59
N TRP A 8 2.47 -19.65 11.77
CA TRP A 8 1.33 -18.77 11.45
C TRP A 8 0.07 -19.02 12.29
N ARG A 9 0.12 -19.89 13.31
CA ARG A 9 -1.01 -20.13 14.24
C ARG A 9 -1.06 -19.19 15.44
N ALA A 10 0.02 -18.47 15.75
CA ALA A 10 0.14 -17.67 16.99
C ALA A 10 -0.39 -16.22 16.88
N LEU A 11 -0.95 -15.81 15.75
CA LEU A 11 -1.50 -14.46 15.52
C LEU A 11 -3.04 -14.43 15.51
N ARG A 12 -3.68 -15.40 16.15
CA ARG A 12 -5.15 -15.51 16.23
C ARG A 12 -5.72 -15.45 17.66
N SER A 13 -4.87 -15.23 18.66
CA SER A 13 -5.22 -15.36 20.08
C SER A 13 -4.55 -14.30 20.96
N ARG A 14 -4.81 -13.02 20.64
CA ARG A 14 -4.88 -11.87 21.56
C ARG A 14 -5.87 -10.93 20.89
N GLY A 15 -6.94 -10.42 21.48
CA GLY A 15 -7.50 -10.49 22.81
C GLY A 15 -8.79 -9.70 22.67
N PHE A 16 -9.87 -10.29 23.15
CA PHE A 16 -11.23 -9.78 23.10
C PHE A 16 -11.26 -8.46 23.89
N CYS A 17 -11.50 -7.31 23.25
CA CYS A 17 -11.84 -6.09 23.99
C CYS A 17 -13.27 -6.25 24.52
N SER A 18 -13.39 -6.80 25.72
CA SER A 18 -14.61 -6.78 26.52
C SER A 18 -14.84 -5.37 27.06
N ASN A 19 -15.63 -4.58 26.32
CA ASN A 19 -16.51 -3.55 26.86
C ASN A 19 -17.49 -3.13 25.76
N ALA A 20 -18.54 -3.94 25.59
CA ALA A 20 -19.67 -3.61 24.75
C ALA A 20 -20.62 -2.69 25.54
N HIS A 21 -20.45 -1.38 25.41
CA HIS A 21 -21.60 -0.48 25.49
C HIS A 21 -22.42 -0.72 24.21
N ALA A 22 -23.66 -1.19 24.36
CA ALA A 22 -24.57 -1.37 23.25
C ALA A 22 -24.75 -0.02 22.53
N PRO A 23 -24.52 0.07 21.20
CA PRO A 23 -24.83 1.30 20.50
C PRO A 23 -26.35 1.49 20.46
N ALA A 24 -26.79 2.67 20.91
CA ALA A 24 -28.16 3.14 20.71
C ALA A 24 -28.54 3.01 19.23
N ALA A 25 -29.79 2.62 18.98
CA ALA A 25 -30.34 2.27 17.67
C ALA A 25 -29.83 3.19 16.55
N ALA A 26 -29.09 2.61 15.61
CA ALA A 26 -28.61 3.33 14.44
C ALA A 26 -29.81 3.75 13.58
N PRO A 27 -29.85 5.00 13.06
CA PRO A 27 -30.91 5.42 12.15
C PRO A 27 -30.90 4.50 10.93
N ALA A 28 -32.04 3.89 10.66
CA ALA A 28 -32.29 3.08 9.49
C ALA A 28 -32.25 3.99 8.25
N ASP A 29 -31.23 3.79 7.40
CA ASP A 29 -31.12 4.15 5.96
C ASP A 29 -29.70 4.54 5.49
N GLU A 30 -28.64 4.35 6.31
CA GLU A 30 -27.27 4.45 5.79
C GLU A 30 -26.79 3.12 5.17
N LYS A 31 -26.49 3.13 3.87
CA LYS A 31 -25.83 2.00 3.17
C LYS A 31 -24.59 1.55 3.96
N PRO A 32 -24.44 0.25 4.28
CA PRO A 32 -23.29 -0.23 5.03
C PRO A 32 -21.98 0.20 4.35
N GLY A 33 -21.17 1.00 5.08
CA GLY A 33 -19.89 1.54 4.59
C GLY A 33 -19.88 3.01 4.17
N ALA A 34 -21.01 3.73 4.28
CA ALA A 34 -21.09 5.18 4.03
C ALA A 34 -20.06 5.99 4.83
N TRP A 35 -19.84 5.62 6.11
CA TRP A 35 -18.85 6.29 6.98
C TRP A 35 -17.41 6.21 6.45
N LYS A 36 -17.02 5.08 5.80
CA LYS A 36 -15.68 4.93 5.21
C LYS A 36 -15.49 5.90 4.05
N TRP A 37 -16.54 6.12 3.27
CA TRP A 37 -16.52 7.10 2.19
C TRP A 37 -16.41 8.52 2.74
N GLY A 38 -17.14 8.85 3.81
CA GLY A 38 -17.03 10.14 4.50
C GLY A 38 -15.60 10.46 4.94
N ILE A 39 -14.89 9.47 5.51
CA ILE A 39 -13.48 9.64 5.90
C ILE A 39 -12.58 9.86 4.67
N ARG A 40 -12.75 9.06 3.60
CA ARG A 40 -11.95 9.23 2.37
C ARG A 40 -12.17 10.61 1.76
N LYS A 41 -13.42 11.05 1.64
CA LYS A 41 -13.77 12.39 1.14
C LYS A 41 -13.09 13.47 1.97
N ARG A 42 -13.22 13.42 3.30
CA ARG A 42 -12.58 14.39 4.20
C ARG A 42 -11.06 14.45 3.98
N MET A 43 -10.41 13.32 3.79
CA MET A 43 -8.96 13.27 3.55
C MET A 43 -8.57 13.81 2.17
N TRP A 44 -9.33 13.47 1.13
CA TRP A 44 -9.14 14.04 -0.21
C TRP A 44 -9.29 15.56 -0.19
N ASP A 45 -10.36 16.07 0.41
CA ASP A 45 -10.63 17.51 0.54
C ASP A 45 -9.50 18.22 1.31
N LEU A 46 -8.97 17.60 2.37
CA LEU A 46 -7.87 18.15 3.15
C LEU A 46 -6.57 18.22 2.35
N ILE A 47 -6.24 17.20 1.57
CA ILE A 47 -5.02 17.16 0.74
C ILE A 47 -5.11 18.21 -0.38
N GLU A 48 -6.29 18.37 -0.98
CA GLU A 48 -6.59 19.40 -1.99
C GLU A 48 -6.49 20.81 -1.39
N LYS A 49 -7.18 21.06 -0.27
CA LYS A 49 -7.20 22.36 0.43
C LYS A 49 -5.81 22.81 0.89
N LYS A 50 -4.97 21.86 1.32
CA LYS A 50 -3.58 22.17 1.73
C LYS A 50 -2.61 22.29 0.55
N GLY A 51 -3.04 22.04 -0.69
CA GLY A 51 -2.17 22.10 -1.87
C GLY A 51 -1.03 21.07 -1.85
N ILE A 52 -1.22 19.95 -1.16
CA ILE A 52 -0.19 18.90 -1.03
C ILE A 52 -0.34 17.87 -2.17
N ALA A 53 -1.53 17.77 -2.79
CA ALA A 53 -1.78 16.93 -3.95
C ALA A 53 -0.81 17.25 -5.10
N LEU A 54 -0.22 16.20 -5.68
CA LEU A 54 0.50 16.27 -6.95
C LEU A 54 -0.42 15.75 -8.07
N MET A 55 -0.09 16.07 -9.32
CA MET A 55 -0.81 15.54 -10.48
C MET A 55 -0.88 13.99 -10.45
N PRO A 56 -2.00 13.40 -10.90
CA PRO A 56 -3.21 14.03 -11.46
C PRO A 56 -4.18 14.56 -10.39
N ARG A 57 -4.89 15.66 -10.71
CA ARG A 57 -6.02 16.20 -9.92
C ARG A 57 -7.29 16.20 -10.79
N PRO A 58 -8.49 16.11 -10.20
CA PRO A 58 -8.79 16.02 -8.76
C PRO A 58 -8.46 14.64 -8.17
N VAL A 59 -8.08 14.60 -6.89
CA VAL A 59 -7.65 13.34 -6.23
C VAL A 59 -8.78 12.40 -5.83
N HIS A 60 -10.04 12.85 -5.85
CA HIS A 60 -11.19 12.06 -5.41
C HIS A 60 -11.30 10.74 -6.18
N ASN A 61 -11.71 9.68 -5.47
CA ASN A 61 -11.83 8.31 -5.99
C ASN A 61 -10.51 7.64 -6.42
N THR A 62 -9.36 8.27 -6.18
CA THR A 62 -8.04 7.69 -6.46
C THR A 62 -7.15 7.67 -5.21
N ILE A 63 -5.99 7.02 -5.32
CA ILE A 63 -4.93 7.12 -4.31
C ILE A 63 -4.13 8.39 -4.64
N PRO A 64 -4.25 9.48 -3.85
CA PRO A 64 -3.61 10.75 -4.15
C PRO A 64 -2.10 10.61 -4.19
N ASN A 65 -1.47 11.12 -5.24
CA ASN A 65 -0.06 11.45 -5.18
C ASN A 65 0.11 12.75 -4.36
N PHE A 66 1.18 12.85 -3.57
CA PHE A 66 1.33 13.95 -2.62
C PHE A 66 2.79 14.37 -2.45
N ARG A 67 2.99 15.65 -2.14
CA ARG A 67 4.30 16.20 -1.83
C ARG A 67 4.84 15.53 -0.57
N GLY A 68 6.00 14.89 -0.68
CA GLY A 68 6.60 14.13 0.41
C GLY A 68 6.42 12.62 0.32
N ALA A 69 5.78 12.09 -0.73
CA ALA A 69 5.69 10.65 -0.98
C ALA A 69 7.07 9.96 -0.98
N GLY A 70 8.11 10.60 -1.53
CA GLY A 70 9.48 10.08 -1.48
C GLY A 70 10.02 9.96 -0.05
N LYS A 71 9.90 11.03 0.75
CA LYS A 71 10.31 11.03 2.17
C LYS A 71 9.53 10.00 3.00
N ALA A 72 8.24 9.80 2.67
CA ALA A 72 7.43 8.77 3.30
C ALA A 72 7.92 7.37 2.92
N ALA A 73 8.32 7.15 1.65
CA ALA A 73 8.89 5.89 1.19
C ALA A 73 10.20 5.55 1.90
N ASP A 74 11.05 6.54 2.20
CA ASP A 74 12.32 6.31 2.91
C ASP A 74 12.10 5.72 4.32
N LYS A 75 10.94 5.96 4.95
CA LYS A 75 10.61 5.36 6.25
C LYS A 75 10.49 3.84 6.19
N VAL A 76 10.23 3.26 5.02
CA VAL A 76 10.20 1.80 4.82
C VAL A 76 11.56 1.18 5.14
N LEU A 77 12.65 1.90 4.90
CA LEU A 77 14.02 1.46 5.23
C LEU A 77 14.28 1.33 6.73
N LEU A 78 13.44 1.94 7.57
CA LEU A 78 13.55 1.88 9.02
C LEU A 78 12.89 0.62 9.59
N LEU A 79 12.04 -0.06 8.82
CA LEU A 79 11.31 -1.24 9.27
C LEU A 79 12.22 -2.48 9.28
N PRO A 80 12.38 -3.18 10.42
CA PRO A 80 13.18 -4.40 10.46
C PRO A 80 12.64 -5.49 9.52
N GLU A 81 11.32 -5.59 9.38
CA GLU A 81 10.66 -6.55 8.48
C GLU A 81 11.07 -6.33 7.02
N TYR A 82 11.22 -5.07 6.61
CA TYR A 82 11.68 -4.74 5.26
C TYR A 82 13.16 -5.11 5.07
N ARG A 83 14.00 -4.86 6.08
CA ARG A 83 15.44 -5.16 6.03
C ARG A 83 15.68 -6.65 5.84
N GLU A 84 14.94 -7.48 6.56
CA GLU A 84 15.03 -8.95 6.50
C GLU A 84 14.38 -9.54 5.24
N ALA A 85 13.33 -8.92 4.70
CA ALA A 85 12.59 -9.47 3.56
C ALA A 85 13.41 -9.52 2.27
N GLN A 86 13.41 -10.66 1.57
CA GLN A 86 14.00 -10.80 0.22
C GLN A 86 13.00 -10.50 -0.91
N PHE A 87 11.71 -10.67 -0.63
CA PHE A 87 10.61 -10.44 -1.55
C PHE A 87 9.70 -9.37 -0.96
N VAL A 88 9.39 -8.33 -1.74
CA VAL A 88 8.55 -7.22 -1.29
C VAL A 88 7.45 -6.96 -2.31
N SER A 89 6.20 -6.99 -1.85
CA SER A 89 5.04 -6.64 -2.66
C SER A 89 4.71 -5.16 -2.53
N VAL A 90 4.63 -4.45 -3.65
CA VAL A 90 4.33 -3.01 -3.70
C VAL A 90 3.31 -2.73 -4.79
N CYS A 91 2.33 -1.88 -4.51
CA CYS A 91 1.29 -1.53 -5.49
C CYS A 91 1.87 -0.70 -6.66
N PRO A 92 1.25 -0.75 -7.85
CA PRO A 92 1.70 0.00 -9.02
C PRO A 92 1.45 1.51 -8.93
N ASP A 93 0.75 1.99 -7.89
CA ASP A 93 0.33 3.38 -7.76
C ASP A 93 1.49 4.40 -7.75
N ALA A 94 1.22 5.59 -8.28
CA ALA A 94 2.18 6.70 -8.36
C ALA A 94 2.88 7.06 -7.04
N PRO A 95 2.19 7.22 -5.88
CA PRO A 95 2.86 7.55 -4.62
C PRO A 95 3.82 6.46 -4.12
N GLN A 96 3.65 5.21 -4.56
CA GLN A 96 4.51 4.08 -4.16
C GLN A 96 5.70 3.84 -5.10
N ARG A 97 5.85 4.64 -6.17
CA ARG A 97 6.96 4.52 -7.14
C ARG A 97 8.33 4.53 -6.45
N GLN A 98 8.51 5.40 -5.46
CA GLN A 98 9.78 5.47 -4.74
C GLN A 98 10.05 4.19 -3.92
N VAL A 99 9.02 3.58 -3.32
CA VAL A 99 9.15 2.31 -2.61
C VAL A 99 9.60 1.21 -3.57
N ARG A 100 9.01 1.13 -4.78
CA ARG A 100 9.43 0.17 -5.82
C ARG A 100 10.89 0.36 -6.21
N PHE A 101 11.31 1.61 -6.39
CA PHE A 101 12.69 1.94 -6.72
C PHE A 101 13.66 1.53 -5.61
N ILE A 102 13.35 1.86 -4.35
CA ILE A 102 14.17 1.52 -3.19
C ILE A 102 14.31 -0.01 -3.06
N THR A 103 13.21 -0.76 -3.24
CA THR A 103 13.24 -2.24 -3.25
C THR A 103 14.22 -2.81 -4.27
N LEU A 104 14.18 -2.33 -5.51
CA LEU A 104 15.13 -2.77 -6.54
C LEU A 104 16.56 -2.35 -6.21
N ARG A 105 16.75 -1.12 -5.70
CA ARG A 105 18.07 -0.59 -5.32
C ARG A 105 18.71 -1.39 -4.18
N HIS A 106 17.92 -1.90 -3.24
CA HIS A 106 18.39 -2.75 -2.14
C HIS A 106 18.52 -4.23 -2.53
N MET A 107 18.55 -4.54 -3.84
CA MET A 107 18.73 -5.89 -4.38
C MET A 107 17.66 -6.90 -3.91
N LYS A 108 16.45 -6.42 -3.63
CA LYS A 108 15.30 -7.26 -3.26
C LYS A 108 14.40 -7.54 -4.46
N VAL A 109 13.77 -8.70 -4.50
CA VAL A 109 12.82 -9.07 -5.56
C VAL A 109 11.52 -8.32 -5.34
N LEU A 110 11.09 -7.59 -6.37
CA LEU A 110 9.89 -6.79 -6.34
C LEU A 110 8.71 -7.57 -6.94
N LEU A 111 7.60 -7.62 -6.20
CA LEU A 111 6.33 -8.18 -6.63
C LEU A 111 5.34 -7.04 -6.81
N VAL A 112 4.70 -6.95 -7.99
CA VAL A 112 3.69 -5.92 -8.27
C VAL A 112 2.38 -6.57 -8.70
N PRO A 113 1.26 -6.35 -8.00
CA PRO A 113 -0.02 -6.89 -8.42
C PRO A 113 -0.50 -6.16 -9.68
N PRO A 114 -0.88 -6.86 -10.76
CA PRO A 114 -1.37 -6.23 -11.97
C PRO A 114 -2.77 -5.63 -11.75
N PRO A 115 -3.06 -4.46 -12.34
CA PRO A 115 -4.37 -3.83 -12.21
C PRO A 115 -5.45 -4.74 -12.79
N GLY A 116 -6.47 -5.03 -11.97
CA GLY A 116 -7.61 -5.86 -12.37
C GLY A 116 -7.32 -7.35 -12.54
N LEU A 117 -6.20 -7.87 -11.98
CA LEU A 117 -5.86 -9.31 -11.93
C LEU A 117 -5.95 -10.04 -13.29
N LYS A 118 -5.77 -9.31 -14.41
CA LYS A 118 -5.99 -9.84 -15.76
C LYS A 118 -4.96 -10.88 -16.20
N LYS A 119 -3.76 -10.88 -15.61
CA LYS A 119 -2.63 -11.76 -15.97
C LYS A 119 -1.86 -12.17 -14.71
N GLY A 120 -2.30 -13.25 -14.06
CA GLY A 120 -1.65 -13.80 -12.86
C GLY A 120 -1.75 -12.90 -11.62
N PHE A 121 -1.13 -13.34 -10.52
CA PHE A 121 -1.20 -12.65 -9.21
C PHE A 121 -0.17 -11.53 -9.06
N TYR A 122 1.06 -11.70 -9.58
CA TYR A 122 2.14 -10.73 -9.47
C TYR A 122 3.01 -10.69 -10.72
N ALA A 123 3.40 -9.48 -11.13
CA ALA A 123 4.58 -9.26 -11.95
C ALA A 123 5.82 -9.33 -11.04
N VAL A 124 6.76 -10.21 -11.37
CA VAL A 124 7.98 -10.43 -10.60
C VAL A 124 9.15 -9.74 -11.31
N VAL A 125 9.89 -8.90 -10.57
CA VAL A 125 11.05 -8.19 -11.09
C VAL A 125 12.27 -8.49 -10.22
N SER A 126 13.26 -9.17 -10.79
CA SER A 126 14.55 -9.43 -10.14
C SER A 126 15.55 -8.31 -10.46
N PRO A 127 16.20 -7.68 -9.46
CA PRO A 127 17.16 -6.61 -9.70
C PRO A 127 18.51 -7.09 -10.25
N THR A 128 18.82 -8.40 -10.22
CA THR A 128 20.13 -8.98 -10.56
C THR A 128 20.68 -8.54 -11.92
N TYR A 129 19.80 -8.37 -12.92
CA TYR A 129 20.19 -8.01 -14.29
C TYR A 129 19.78 -6.59 -14.68
N LEU A 130 19.32 -5.77 -13.73
CA LEU A 130 18.89 -4.41 -13.99
C LEU A 130 20.00 -3.42 -13.62
N SER A 131 20.42 -2.62 -14.59
CA SER A 131 21.26 -1.45 -14.29
C SER A 131 20.48 -0.40 -13.50
N PHE A 132 21.18 0.47 -12.76
CA PHE A 132 20.56 1.53 -11.96
C PHE A 132 19.58 2.42 -12.78
N TYR A 133 19.99 2.79 -14.00
CA TYR A 133 19.13 3.53 -14.93
C TYR A 133 17.85 2.76 -15.27
N LYS A 134 17.99 1.45 -15.56
CA LYS A 134 16.86 0.57 -15.83
C LYS A 134 15.97 0.40 -14.60
N MET A 135 16.51 0.28 -13.39
CA MET A 135 15.72 0.19 -12.15
C MET A 135 14.78 1.40 -11.98
N ARG A 136 15.29 2.62 -12.22
CA ARG A 136 14.48 3.85 -12.10
C ARG A 136 13.37 3.95 -13.16
N LYS A 137 13.62 3.44 -14.36
CA LYS A 137 12.64 3.39 -15.45
C LYS A 137 11.59 2.30 -15.19
N THR A 138 12.04 1.11 -14.78
CA THR A 138 11.19 -0.03 -14.48
C THR A 138 10.23 0.29 -13.33
N SER A 139 10.72 0.83 -12.21
CA SER A 139 9.88 1.20 -11.05
C SER A 139 8.80 2.25 -11.38
N ALA A 140 8.97 3.03 -12.44
CA ALA A 140 8.00 4.00 -12.90
C ALA A 140 6.86 3.40 -13.74
N ARG A 141 7.14 2.26 -14.41
CA ARG A 141 6.28 1.67 -15.44
C ARG A 141 5.47 0.49 -14.91
N ILE A 142 6.07 -0.28 -14.00
CA ILE A 142 5.38 -1.30 -13.20
C ILE A 142 4.70 -0.61 -12.03
#